data_AF-A0A351G6M1-F1
#
_entry.id   AF-A0A351G6M1-F1
#
_cell.length_a   1.000
_cell.length_b   1.000
_cell.length_c   1.000
_cell.angle_alpha   90.00
_cell.angle_beta   90.00
_cell.angle_gamma   90.00
#
_symmetry.space_group_name_H-M   'P 1'
#
loop_
_entity.id
_entity.type
_entity.pdbx_description
1 polymer ?
#
loop_
_entity_poly.entity_id
_entity_poly.type
_entity_poly.pdbx_seq_one_letter_code
_entity_poly.pdbx_strand_id
1 'polypeptide(L)'
;MRTYDTPYIADWYVVSLRWLTLLGMVVSLAFGGILEGAPVWPLVALVLWNIAMTVIAGLNARMVYHRHISMVVDLLASGAFFWLQGGLIGPVAWAGLLPILTGALYFELRGGLIFAF
;
A
#
# COMPACT_ATOMS: atom_id res chain seq x y z
N MET A 1 12.91 -11.14 -22.84
CA MET A 1 13.52 -10.80 -21.54
C MET A 1 13.77 -9.31 -21.55
N ARG A 2 12.96 -8.52 -20.81
CA ARG A 2 13.13 -7.06 -20.76
C ARG A 2 14.16 -6.74 -19.68
N THR A 3 15.32 -6.31 -20.13
CA THR A 3 16.39 -5.72 -19.32
C THR A 3 15.88 -4.36 -18.83
N TYR A 4 15.32 -4.30 -17.62
CA TYR A 4 15.07 -3.04 -16.94
C TYR A 4 16.20 -2.79 -15.95
N ASP A 5 17.25 -2.16 -16.46
CA ASP A 5 18.31 -1.53 -15.68
C ASP A 5 17.72 -0.33 -14.94
N THR A 6 17.19 -0.59 -13.74
CA THR A 6 17.25 0.24 -12.53
C THR A 6 16.30 -0.38 -11.51
N PRO A 7 16.76 -1.37 -10.72
CA PRO A 7 15.91 -2.05 -9.73
C PRO A 7 15.20 -1.09 -8.75
N TYR A 8 15.71 0.13 -8.61
CA TYR A 8 15.20 1.18 -7.73
C TYR A 8 14.01 1.98 -8.30
N ILE A 9 13.86 2.10 -9.62
CA ILE A 9 12.74 2.87 -10.21
C ILE A 9 11.38 2.26 -9.86
N ALA A 10 11.30 0.93 -9.82
CA ALA A 10 10.08 0.22 -9.43
C ALA A 10 9.70 0.52 -7.96
N ASP A 11 10.69 0.54 -7.06
CA ASP A 11 10.48 0.83 -5.64
C ASP A 11 9.97 2.27 -5.44
N TRP A 12 10.55 3.24 -6.17
CA TRP A 12 10.09 4.63 -6.17
C TRP A 12 8.65 4.79 -6.68
N TYR A 13 8.26 4.04 -7.71
CA TYR A 13 6.89 4.09 -8.24
C TYR A 13 5.89 3.50 -7.25
N VAL A 14 6.22 2.38 -6.61
CA VAL A 14 5.39 1.75 -5.57
C VAL A 14 5.21 2.69 -4.37
N VAL A 15 6.29 3.30 -3.87
CA VAL A 15 6.21 4.26 -2.75
C VAL A 15 5.33 5.47 -3.11
N SER A 16 5.44 5.98 -4.33
CA SER A 16 4.64 7.11 -4.82
C SER A 16 3.15 6.77 -4.90
N LEU A 17 2.80 5.59 -5.41
CA LEU A 17 1.42 5.10 -5.42
C LEU A 17 0.88 4.84 -4.02
N ARG A 18 1.74 4.35 -3.10
CA ARG A 18 1.36 4.16 -1.71
C ARG A 18 1.07 5.50 -1.02
N TRP A 19 1.82 6.55 -1.33
CA TRP A 19 1.49 7.92 -0.90
C TRP A 19 0.15 8.41 -1.47
N LEU A 20 -0.10 8.20 -2.76
CA LEU A 20 -1.33 8.62 -3.41
C LEU A 20 -2.57 7.93 -2.82
N THR A 21 -2.47 6.63 -2.58
CA THR A 21 -3.55 5.83 -1.99
C THR A 21 -3.78 6.20 -0.52
N LEU A 22 -2.73 6.42 0.27
CA LEU A 22 -2.84 6.94 1.63
C LEU A 22 -3.55 8.30 1.67
N LEU A 23 -3.18 9.22 0.76
CA LEU A 23 -3.83 10.51 0.65
C LEU A 23 -5.32 10.35 0.32
N GLY A 24 -5.66 9.48 -0.64
CA GLY A 24 -7.04 9.17 -0.95
C GLY A 24 -7.80 8.60 0.26
N MET A 25 -7.20 7.69 1.03
CA MET A 25 -7.82 7.11 2.23
C MET A 25 -8.12 8.17 3.29
N VAL A 26 -7.18 9.09 3.53
CA VAL A 26 -7.36 10.22 4.45
C VAL A 26 -8.51 11.10 3.98
N VAL A 27 -8.57 11.42 2.69
CA VAL A 27 -9.65 12.22 2.11
C VAL A 27 -11.00 11.52 2.25
N SER A 28 -11.09 10.22 1.94
CA SER A 28 -12.32 9.43 2.10
C SER A 28 -12.78 9.38 3.56
N LEU A 29 -11.86 9.21 4.50
CA LEU A 29 -12.15 9.25 5.93
C LEU A 29 -12.61 10.63 6.42
N ALA A 30 -12.02 11.68 5.86
CA ALA A 30 -12.44 13.06 6.13
C ALA A 30 -13.87 13.32 5.70
N PHE A 31 -14.24 12.90 4.49
CA PHE A 31 -15.61 13.01 3.98
C PHE A 31 -16.58 12.13 4.76
N GLY A 32 -16.14 10.97 5.25
CA GLY A 32 -16.94 10.09 6.11
C GLY A 32 -17.13 10.61 7.54
N GLY A 33 -16.42 11.66 7.96
CA GLY A 33 -16.45 12.18 9.33
C GLY A 33 -15.85 11.24 10.38
N ILE A 34 -15.04 10.26 9.95
CA ILE A 34 -14.49 9.19 10.82
C ILE A 34 -12.98 9.40 11.08
N LEU A 35 -12.50 10.64 10.94
CA LEU A 35 -11.10 11.00 11.21
C LEU A 35 -10.74 10.99 12.70
N GLU A 36 -11.68 10.71 13.59
CA GLU A 36 -11.48 10.72 15.04
C GLU A 36 -11.73 9.32 15.61
N GLY A 37 -10.78 8.81 16.42
CA GLY A 37 -10.91 7.55 17.15
C GLY A 37 -10.08 6.38 16.60
N ALA A 38 -10.64 5.16 16.69
CA ALA A 38 -9.94 3.91 16.40
C ALA A 38 -9.35 3.74 14.97
N PRO A 39 -9.96 4.24 13.88
CA PRO A 39 -9.45 4.01 12.52
C PRO A 39 -8.23 4.86 12.14
N VAL A 40 -7.80 5.79 13.00
CA VAL A 40 -6.60 6.61 12.78
C VAL A 40 -5.31 5.79 12.96
N TRP A 41 -5.29 4.85 13.90
CA TRP A 41 -4.08 4.10 14.25
C TRP A 41 -3.53 3.23 13.11
N PRO A 42 -4.34 2.46 12.34
CA PRO A 42 -3.86 1.74 11.17
C PRO A 42 -3.30 2.68 10.08
N LEU A 43 -3.87 3.89 9.97
CA LEU A 43 -3.45 4.91 9.01
C LEU A 43 -2.06 5.45 9.37
N VAL A 44 -1.86 5.77 10.65
CA VAL A 44 -0.55 6.18 11.19
C VAL A 44 0.49 5.09 11.00
N ALA A 45 0.13 3.83 11.27
CA ALA A 45 1.03 2.69 11.07
C ALA A 45 1.46 2.55 9.60
N LEU A 46 0.52 2.69 8.66
CA LEU A 46 0.84 2.66 7.23
C LEU A 46 1.69 3.85 6.78
N VAL A 47 1.46 5.05 7.33
CA VAL A 47 2.29 6.23 7.04
C VAL A 47 3.72 5.99 7.51
N LEU A 48 3.90 5.49 8.73
CA LEU A 48 5.22 5.14 9.26
C LEU A 48 5.91 4.06 8.42
N TRP A 49 5.16 3.03 8.01
CA TRP A 49 5.65 2.01 7.10
C TRP A 49 6.09 2.61 5.77
N ASN A 50 5.29 3.51 5.19
CA ASN A 50 5.60 4.13 3.93
C ASN A 50 6.82 5.07 4.02
N ILE A 51 7.01 5.77 5.15
CA ILE A 51 8.22 6.54 5.42
C ILE A 51 9.45 5.63 5.46
N ALA A 52 9.39 4.52 6.19
CA ALA A 52 10.50 3.54 6.25
C ALA A 52 10.85 3.02 4.84
N MET A 53 9.83 2.69 4.04
CA MET A 53 9.99 2.27 2.65
C MET A 53 10.60 3.36 1.76
N THR A 54 10.20 4.62 1.96
CA THR A 54 10.78 5.79 1.26
C THR A 54 12.26 5.95 1.59
N VAL A 55 12.65 5.76 2.85
CA VAL A 55 14.06 5.81 3.28
C VAL A 55 14.87 4.69 2.65
N ILE A 56 14.34 3.46 2.64
CA ILE A 56 15.02 2.30 2.02
C ILE A 56 15.21 2.53 0.51
N ALA A 57 14.18 3.02 -0.17
CA ALA A 57 14.24 3.36 -1.60
C ALA A 57 15.23 4.52 -1.88
N GLY A 58 15.23 5.55 -1.03
CA GLY A 58 16.15 6.69 -1.14
C GLY A 58 17.61 6.35 -0.89
N LEU A 59 17.88 5.41 0.02
CA LEU A 59 19.22 4.89 0.29
C LEU A 59 19.69 3.86 -0.74
N ASN A 60 18.85 3.49 -1.72
CA ASN A 60 19.10 2.40 -2.65
C ASN A 60 19.51 1.09 -1.94
N ALA A 61 19.00 0.88 -0.73
CA ALA A 61 19.39 -0.25 0.11
C ALA A 61 18.66 -1.52 -0.35
N ARG A 62 19.41 -2.56 -0.71
CA ARG A 62 18.84 -3.86 -1.08
C ARG A 62 18.51 -4.67 0.17
N MET A 63 17.24 -4.68 0.56
CA MET A 63 16.74 -5.61 1.57
C MET A 63 16.31 -6.92 0.91
N VAL A 64 16.80 -8.05 1.43
CA VAL A 64 16.39 -9.38 0.95
C VAL A 64 14.89 -9.55 1.24
N TYR A 65 14.11 -9.97 0.23
CA TYR A 65 12.65 -10.09 0.29
C TYR A 65 11.84 -8.79 0.43
N HIS A 66 12.45 -7.62 0.20
CA HIS A 66 11.77 -6.31 0.28
C HIS A 66 10.37 -6.28 -0.35
N ARG A 67 10.27 -6.78 -1.59
CA ARG A 67 9.01 -6.82 -2.37
C ARG A 67 7.92 -7.68 -1.73
N HIS A 68 8.30 -8.83 -1.15
CA HIS A 68 7.35 -9.75 -0.52
C HIS A 68 6.87 -9.19 0.82
N ILE A 69 7.79 -8.63 1.63
CA ILE A 69 7.44 -8.01 2.91
C ILE A 69 6.51 -6.82 2.67
N SER A 70 6.83 -5.97 1.70
CA SER A 70 6.01 -4.81 1.36
C SER A 70 4.60 -5.20 0.94
N MET A 71 4.49 -6.24 0.11
CA MET A 71 3.22 -6.79 -0.35
C MET A 71 2.38 -7.37 0.80
N VAL A 72 3.00 -8.15 1.70
CA VAL A 72 2.30 -8.73 2.87
C VAL A 72 1.79 -7.63 3.78
N VAL A 73 2.59 -6.59 4.04
CA VAL A 73 2.15 -5.46 4.86
C VAL A 73 1.00 -4.71 4.18
N ASP A 74 1.06 -4.46 2.87
CA ASP A 74 -0.03 -3.81 2.14
C ASP A 74 -1.32 -4.63 2.19
N LEU A 75 -1.25 -5.95 2.04
CA LEU A 75 -2.41 -6.84 2.14
C LEU A 75 -3.01 -6.82 3.55
N LEU A 76 -2.17 -6.97 4.59
CA LEU A 76 -2.64 -6.99 5.98
C LEU A 76 -3.27 -5.66 6.37
N ALA A 77 -2.66 -4.55 5.96
CA ALA A 77 -3.18 -3.22 6.26
C ALA A 77 -4.49 -2.94 5.50
N SER A 78 -4.56 -3.33 4.23
CA SER A 78 -5.78 -3.23 3.43
C SER A 78 -6.93 -4.06 4.02
N GLY A 79 -6.66 -5.31 4.40
CA GLY A 79 -7.63 -6.17 5.08
C GLY A 79 -8.07 -5.62 6.43
N ALA A 80 -7.14 -5.07 7.23
CA ALA A 80 -7.46 -4.42 8.50
C ALA A 80 -8.35 -3.18 8.29
N PHE A 81 -8.05 -2.35 7.29
CA PHE A 81 -8.89 -1.20 6.92
C PHE A 81 -10.29 -1.62 6.50
N PHE A 82 -10.38 -2.64 5.64
CA PHE A 82 -11.66 -3.17 5.19
C PHE A 82 -12.50 -3.66 6.36
N TRP A 83 -11.92 -4.41 7.29
CA TRP A 83 -12.64 -4.91 8.47
C TRP A 83 -13.08 -3.78 9.41
N LEU A 84 -12.18 -2.84 9.73
CA LEU A 84 -12.44 -1.76 10.69
C LEU A 84 -13.41 -0.70 10.18
N GLN A 85 -13.54 -0.53 8.87
CA GLN A 85 -14.41 0.47 8.24
C GLN A 85 -15.83 -0.04 7.94
N GLY A 86 -16.16 -1.30 8.28
CA GLY A 86 -17.46 -1.88 7.95
C GLY A 86 -17.55 -2.47 6.53
N GLY A 87 -16.42 -2.85 5.95
CA GLY A 87 -16.34 -3.58 4.69
C GLY A 87 -16.78 -2.76 3.47
N LEU A 88 -17.67 -3.33 2.66
CA LEU A 88 -18.13 -2.75 1.38
C LEU A 88 -18.93 -1.45 1.53
N ILE A 89 -19.46 -1.16 2.72
CA ILE A 89 -20.23 0.06 3.01
C ILE A 89 -19.33 1.15 3.61
N GLY A 90 -18.10 0.78 3.98
CA GLY A 90 -17.13 1.67 4.59
C GLY A 90 -16.58 2.73 3.62
N PRO A 91 -16.21 3.92 4.11
CA PRO A 91 -15.65 4.99 3.26
C PRO A 91 -14.33 4.60 2.58
N VAL A 92 -13.67 3.54 3.04
CA VAL A 92 -12.39 3.04 2.54
C VAL A 92 -12.51 1.60 1.98
N ALA A 93 -13.68 1.24 1.44
CA ALA A 93 -13.91 -0.05 0.78
C ALA A 93 -12.93 -0.33 -0.37
N TRP A 94 -12.40 0.71 -1.01
CA TRP A 94 -11.41 0.63 -2.09
C TRP A 94 -9.98 0.39 -1.60
N ALA A 95 -9.75 0.21 -0.29
CA ALA A 95 -8.44 -0.16 0.26
C ALA A 95 -7.84 -1.40 -0.40
N GLY A 96 -8.66 -2.34 -0.88
CA GLY A 96 -8.22 -3.54 -1.61
C GLY A 96 -7.40 -3.22 -2.87
N LEU A 97 -7.54 -2.01 -3.43
CA LEU A 97 -6.79 -1.60 -4.61
C LEU A 97 -5.28 -1.48 -4.34
N LEU A 98 -4.89 -1.18 -3.09
CA LEU A 98 -3.50 -0.99 -2.70
C LEU A 98 -2.64 -2.24 -2.94
N PRO A 99 -2.96 -3.42 -2.35
CA PRO A 99 -2.19 -4.64 -2.58
C PRO A 99 -2.27 -5.13 -4.03
N ILE A 100 -3.35 -4.85 -4.75
CA ILE A 100 -3.49 -5.19 -6.18
C ILE A 100 -2.47 -4.38 -7.01
N LEU A 101 -2.39 -3.07 -6.77
CA LEU A 101 -1.46 -2.19 -7.49
C LEU A 101 0.00 -2.50 -7.14
N THR A 102 0.32 -2.68 -5.84
CA THR A 102 1.69 -3.00 -5.43
C THR A 102 2.10 -4.40 -5.89
N GLY A 103 1.18 -5.36 -5.89
CA GLY A 103 1.41 -6.69 -6.45
C GLY A 103 1.62 -6.69 -7.96
N ALA A 104 0.85 -5.90 -8.71
CA ALA A 104 1.02 -5.74 -10.14
C ALA A 104 2.37 -5.11 -10.51
N LEU A 105 2.91 -4.23 -9.66
CA LEU A 105 4.20 -3.58 -9.90
C LEU A 105 5.41 -4.43 -9.51
N TYR A 106 5.30 -5.20 -8.43
CA TYR A 106 6.41 -6.04 -7.97
C TYR A 106 6.51 -7.38 -8.67
N PHE A 107 5.38 -7.97 -9.08
CA PHE A 107 5.30 -9.32 -9.61
C PHE A 107 4.56 -9.39 -10.96
N GLU A 108 4.40 -8.25 -11.63
CA GLU A 108 3.70 -8.12 -12.91
C GLU A 108 2.24 -8.64 -12.83
N LEU A 109 1.64 -9.00 -13.96
CA LEU A 109 0.24 -9.45 -14.05
C LEU A 109 -0.11 -10.64 -13.13
N ARG A 110 0.89 -11.48 -12.77
CA ARG A 110 0.68 -12.61 -11.86
C ARG A 110 0.45 -12.17 -10.41
N GLY A 111 1.16 -11.13 -9.95
CA GLY A 111 0.93 -10.55 -8.63
C GLY A 111 -0.40 -9.85 -8.51
N GLY A 112 -0.78 -9.07 -9.53
CA GLY A 112 -2.07 -8.39 -9.55
C GLY A 112 -3.25 -9.38 -9.52
N LEU A 113 -3.17 -10.49 -10.25
CA LEU A 113 -4.25 -11.49 -10.29
C LEU A 113 -4.39 -12.27 -8.98
N ILE A 114 -3.30 -12.65 -8.31
CA ILE A 114 -3.38 -13.43 -7.05
C ILE A 114 -4.08 -12.64 -5.94
N PHE A 115 -3.95 -11.31 -5.94
CA PHE A 115 -4.47 -10.44 -4.89
C PHE A 115 -5.76 -9.72 -5.29
N ALA A 116 -6.27 -9.97 -6.50
CA ALA A 116 -7.56 -9.49 -6.96
C ALA A 116 -8.73 -10.41 -6.58
N PHE A 117 -8.45 -11.62 -6.09
CA PHE A 117 -9.42 -12.58 -5.57
C PHE A 117 -9.41 -12.57 -4.03
#